data_AF-A0A971LCJ0-F1
#
_entry.id   AF-A0A971LCJ0-F1
#
_cell.length_a   1.000
_cell.length_b   1.000
_cell.length_c   1.000
_cell.angle_alpha   90.00
_cell.angle_beta   90.00
_cell.angle_gamma   90.00
#
_symmetry.space_group_name_H-M   'P 1'
#
loop_
_entity.id
_entity.type
_entity.pdbx_description
1 polymer ?
#
loop_
_entity_poly.entity_id
_entity_poly.type
_entity_poly.pdbx_seq_one_letter_code
_entity_poly.pdbx_strand_id
1 'polypeptide(L)'
;MLYVLTIPENPGDLYALPAEVLDEIRRVLTADLDVRLEGPAKVGLFVYDNNTFIAESFLPYFSDIKIVVEKKNAGLVDLVSGEEISGQTVGERSIFAIKMEPTTYRVFQYS
;
A
#
# COMPACT_ATOMS: atom_id res chain seq x y z
N MET A 1 23.17 -3.50 -0.55
CA MET A 1 23.01 -3.36 -2.01
C MET A 1 22.81 -1.90 -2.33
N LEU A 2 23.26 -1.41 -3.50
CA LEU A 2 23.04 -0.03 -3.94
C LEU A 2 22.09 -0.05 -5.15
N TYR A 3 20.97 0.66 -5.05
CA TYR A 3 20.04 0.89 -6.16
C TYR A 3 20.17 2.35 -6.61
N VAL A 4 20.23 2.59 -7.91
CA VAL A 4 20.22 3.95 -8.49
C VAL A 4 18.90 4.12 -9.23
N LEU A 5 18.03 4.99 -8.70
CA LEU A 5 16.82 5.42 -9.38
C LEU A 5 17.11 6.76 -10.07
N THR A 6 16.98 6.81 -11.39
CA THR A 6 17.04 8.07 -12.14
C THR A 6 15.75 8.85 -11.89
N ILE A 7 15.79 9.77 -10.94
CA ILE A 7 14.66 10.66 -10.64
C ILE A 7 14.47 11.62 -11.82
N PRO A 8 13.27 11.71 -12.41
CA PRO A 8 12.98 12.67 -13.46
C PRO A 8 13.15 14.10 -12.97
N GLU A 9 13.44 15.03 -13.89
CA GLU A 9 13.55 16.46 -13.55
C GLU A 9 12.23 17.01 -12.96
N ASN A 10 11.10 16.43 -13.36
CA ASN A 10 9.79 16.69 -12.78
C ASN A 10 9.35 15.48 -11.92
N PRO A 11 9.27 15.62 -10.58
CA PRO A 11 8.80 14.55 -9.69
C PRO A 11 7.40 14.02 -10.05
N GLY A 12 6.56 14.82 -10.71
CA GLY A 12 5.24 14.42 -11.19
C GLY A 12 5.27 13.30 -12.22
N ASP A 13 6.37 13.12 -12.94
CA ASP A 13 6.50 12.07 -13.96
C ASP A 13 6.50 10.67 -13.34
N LEU A 14 6.81 10.55 -12.05
CA LEU A 14 6.66 9.29 -11.30
C LEU A 14 5.21 8.79 -11.28
N TYR A 15 4.23 9.69 -11.43
CA TYR A 15 2.82 9.31 -11.50
C TYR A 15 2.42 8.69 -12.84
N ALA A 16 3.25 8.80 -13.87
CA ALA A 16 3.03 8.19 -15.17
C ALA A 16 3.62 6.77 -15.28
N LEU A 17 4.34 6.31 -14.24
CA LEU A 17 4.90 4.97 -14.21
C LEU A 17 3.79 3.90 -14.16
N PRO A 18 3.97 2.76 -14.86
CA PRO A 18 3.13 1.58 -14.67
C PRO A 18 3.13 1.12 -13.21
N ALA A 19 2.01 0.56 -12.76
CA ALA A 19 1.85 0.12 -11.37
C ALA A 19 2.93 -0.89 -10.97
N GLU A 20 3.28 -1.83 -11.85
CA GLU A 20 4.28 -2.87 -11.59
C GLU A 20 5.68 -2.28 -11.35
N VAL A 21 6.02 -1.20 -12.06
CA VAL A 21 7.30 -0.49 -11.88
C VAL A 21 7.29 0.25 -10.55
N LEU A 22 6.17 0.92 -10.23
CA LEU A 22 6.01 1.63 -8.97
C LEU A 22 6.05 0.68 -7.77
N ASP A 23 5.46 -0.51 -7.90
CA ASP A 23 5.42 -1.53 -6.86
C ASP A 23 6.83 -2.07 -6.55
N GLU A 24 7.69 -2.23 -7.56
CA GLU A 24 9.10 -2.57 -7.35
C GLU A 24 9.86 -1.45 -6.62
N ILE A 25 9.61 -0.18 -6.97
CA ILE A 25 10.19 0.96 -6.25
C ILE A 25 9.74 0.95 -4.80
N ARG A 26 8.43 0.78 -4.54
CA ARG A 26 7.86 0.71 -3.20
C ARG A 26 8.47 -0.47 -2.42
N ARG A 27 8.62 -1.64 -3.04
CA ARG A 27 9.23 -2.83 -2.43
C ARG A 27 10.64 -2.56 -1.91
N VAL A 28 11.45 -1.82 -2.66
CA VAL A 28 12.81 -1.46 -2.24
C VAL A 28 12.81 -0.39 -1.16
N LEU A 29 11.99 0.67 -1.32
CA LEU A 29 11.98 1.81 -0.40
C LEU A 29 11.34 1.51 0.96
N THR A 30 10.39 0.58 1.00
CA THR A 30 9.67 0.20 2.23
C THR A 30 10.13 -1.14 2.77
N ALA A 31 11.34 -1.60 2.44
CA ALA A 31 11.82 -2.93 2.82
C ALA A 31 11.94 -3.12 4.35
N ASP A 32 12.13 -2.04 5.09
CA ASP A 32 12.23 -2.03 6.56
C ASP A 32 10.88 -1.73 7.25
N LEU A 33 9.78 -1.61 6.49
CA LEU A 33 8.43 -1.40 7.02
C LEU A 33 7.62 -2.70 7.00
N ASP A 34 6.79 -2.92 8.02
CA ASP A 34 5.92 -4.09 8.12
C ASP A 34 4.73 -4.07 7.15
N VAL A 35 4.41 -2.90 6.59
CA VAL A 35 3.29 -2.71 5.66
C VAL A 35 3.78 -2.02 4.40
N ARG A 36 3.33 -2.55 3.25
CA ARG A 36 3.59 -2.00 1.92
C ARG A 36 2.29 -1.87 1.12
N LEU A 37 2.25 -0.86 0.26
CA LEU A 37 1.20 -0.63 -0.72
C LEU A 37 1.67 -1.09 -2.10
N GLU A 38 0.81 -1.80 -2.82
CA GLU A 38 0.95 -2.09 -4.25
C GLU A 38 -0.30 -1.59 -4.99
N GLY A 39 -0.14 -1.07 -6.21
CA GLY A 39 -1.24 -0.53 -7.01
C GLY A 39 -0.90 0.78 -7.72
N PRO A 40 -1.91 1.53 -8.21
CA PRO A 40 -1.67 2.72 -9.01
C PRO A 40 -0.91 3.81 -8.26
N ALA A 41 -0.37 4.74 -9.05
CA ALA A 41 0.11 6.02 -8.57
C ALA A 41 -1.02 6.82 -7.88
N LYS A 42 -0.65 7.86 -7.12
CA LYS A 42 -1.60 8.73 -6.39
C LYS A 42 -2.48 8.00 -5.36
N VAL A 43 -1.93 6.95 -4.78
CA VAL A 43 -2.39 6.37 -3.52
C VAL A 43 -1.25 6.45 -2.52
N GLY A 44 -1.50 7.07 -1.38
CA GLY A 44 -0.56 7.27 -0.28
C GLY A 44 -0.71 6.19 0.80
N LEU A 45 0.40 5.86 1.45
CA LEU A 45 0.47 4.97 2.62
C LEU A 45 1.13 5.74 3.77
N PHE A 46 0.44 5.79 4.91
CA PHE A 46 0.94 6.44 6.13
C PHE A 46 0.93 5.41 7.27
N VAL A 47 2.11 4.99 7.72
CA VAL A 47 2.27 3.94 8.74
C VAL A 47 2.53 4.52 10.12
N TYR A 48 2.09 3.82 11.16
CA TYR A 48 2.29 4.17 12.57
C TYR A 48 2.91 3.01 13.35
N ASP A 49 3.41 3.28 14.56
CA ASP A 49 4.11 2.33 15.43
C ASP A 49 3.19 1.43 16.27
N ASN A 50 1.87 1.59 16.15
CA ASN A 50 0.83 0.86 16.89
C ASN A 50 0.06 -0.14 16.01
N ASN A 51 0.72 -0.67 14.97
CA ASN A 51 0.14 -1.56 13.96
C ASN A 51 -1.07 -0.97 13.22
N THR A 52 -1.11 0.35 13.07
CA THR A 52 -2.12 1.01 12.24
C THR A 52 -1.48 1.70 11.04
N PHE A 53 -2.28 1.92 10.01
CA PHE A 53 -1.89 2.71 8.85
C PHE A 53 -3.10 3.32 8.18
N ILE A 54 -2.87 4.36 7.39
CA ILE A 54 -3.86 4.98 6.51
C ILE A 54 -3.47 4.69 5.07
N ALA A 55 -4.44 4.24 4.28
CA ALA A 55 -4.36 4.27 2.83
C ALA A 55 -5.26 5.39 2.31
N GLU A 56 -4.71 6.30 1.52
CA GLU A 56 -5.44 7.45 0.98
C GLU A 56 -5.38 7.46 -0.54
N SER A 57 -6.53 7.49 -1.19
CA SER A 57 -6.67 7.62 -2.63
C SER A 57 -6.84 9.08 -3.00
N PHE A 58 -5.92 9.61 -3.81
CA PHE A 58 -6.04 10.92 -4.45
C PHE A 58 -6.62 10.82 -5.87
N LEU A 59 -7.09 9.64 -6.26
CA LEU A 59 -7.67 9.40 -7.58
C LEU A 59 -9.15 9.80 -7.62
N PRO A 60 -9.65 10.36 -8.73
CA PRO A 60 -11.06 10.73 -8.89
C PRO A 60 -11.95 9.54 -9.28
N TYR A 61 -11.45 8.31 -9.18
CA TYR A 61 -12.14 7.08 -9.55
C TYR A 61 -11.78 5.94 -8.57
N PHE A 62 -12.59 4.88 -8.57
CA PHE A 62 -12.32 3.68 -7.78
C PHE A 62 -11.02 3.01 -8.24
N SER A 63 -10.19 2.61 -7.30
CA SER A 63 -8.93 1.92 -7.58
C SER A 63 -8.78 0.67 -6.75
N ASP A 64 -8.21 -0.37 -7.36
CA ASP A 64 -7.84 -1.58 -6.65
C ASP A 64 -6.38 -1.45 -6.19
N ILE A 65 -6.17 -1.67 -4.90
CA ILE A 65 -4.84 -1.70 -4.29
C ILE A 65 -4.63 -3.03 -3.59
N LYS A 66 -3.37 -3.37 -3.34
CA LYS A 66 -3.02 -4.44 -2.40
C LYS A 66 -2.24 -3.85 -1.24
N ILE A 67 -2.62 -4.27 -0.05
CA ILE A 67 -1.81 -4.08 1.15
C ILE A 67 -1.07 -5.38 1.40
N VAL A 68 0.25 -5.30 1.49
CA VAL A 68 1.11 -6.41 1.89
C VAL A 68 1.57 -6.16 3.32
N VAL A 69 1.25 -7.08 4.22
CA VAL A 69 1.75 -7.10 5.59
C VAL A 69 2.82 -8.17 5.68
N GLU A 70 4.03 -7.82 6.14
CA GLU A 70 5.19 -8.72 6.28
C GLU A 70 5.04 -9.64 7.52
N LYS A 71 3.86 -10.25 7.64
CA LYS A 71 3.49 -11.20 8.68
C LYS A 71 2.59 -12.28 8.11
N LYS A 72 2.87 -13.52 8.46
CA LYS A 72 2.06 -14.68 8.09
C LYS A 72 0.72 -14.68 8.84
N ASN A 73 -0.36 -14.96 8.12
CA ASN A 73 -1.72 -15.04 8.67
C ASN A 73 -2.13 -13.77 9.42
N ALA A 74 -1.69 -12.60 8.94
CA ALA A 74 -2.14 -11.34 9.51
C ALA A 74 -3.66 -11.18 9.34
N GLY A 75 -4.29 -10.56 10.33
CA GLY A 75 -5.64 -10.01 10.19
C GLY A 75 -5.57 -8.55 9.77
N LEU A 76 -6.56 -8.06 9.03
CA LEU A 76 -6.69 -6.65 8.67
C LEU A 76 -8.13 -6.18 8.94
N VAL A 77 -8.26 -5.06 9.66
CA VAL A 77 -9.56 -4.49 10.03
C VAL A 77 -9.59 -3.02 9.65
N ASP A 78 -10.67 -2.58 9.02
CA ASP A 78 -10.98 -1.15 8.87
C ASP A 78 -11.51 -0.61 10.20
N LEU A 79 -10.79 0.35 10.79
CA LEU A 79 -11.12 0.91 12.10
C LEU A 79 -12.33 1.84 12.09
N VAL A 80 -12.71 2.36 10.92
CA VAL A 80 -13.86 3.26 10.78
C VAL A 80 -15.15 2.45 10.62
N SER A 81 -15.14 1.44 9.73
CA SER A 81 -16.33 0.63 9.46
C SER A 81 -16.45 -0.61 10.34
N GLY A 82 -15.35 -1.08 10.94
CA GLY A 82 -15.27 -2.37 11.63
C GLY A 82 -15.22 -3.57 10.69
N GLU A 83 -15.05 -3.36 9.38
CA GLU A 83 -14.97 -4.43 8.38
C GLU A 83 -13.67 -5.24 8.54
N GLU A 84 -13.80 -6.56 8.70
CA GLU A 84 -12.66 -7.48 8.60
C GLU A 84 -12.36 -7.80 7.13
N ILE A 85 -11.13 -7.53 6.70
CA ILE A 85 -10.69 -7.75 5.32
C ILE A 85 -9.97 -9.09 5.24
N SER A 86 -10.51 -9.98 4.40
CA SER A 86 -9.88 -11.27 4.12
C SER A 86 -8.65 -11.10 3.22
N GLY A 87 -7.52 -11.68 3.65
CA GLY A 87 -6.27 -11.70 2.91
C GLY A 87 -5.83 -13.12 2.53
N GLN A 88 -4.84 -13.19 1.64
CA GLN A 88 -4.17 -14.44 1.28
C GLN A 88 -2.76 -14.46 1.87
N THR A 89 -2.41 -15.55 2.54
CA THR A 89 -1.03 -15.77 3.01
C THR A 89 -0.18 -16.34 1.88
N VAL A 90 0.92 -15.64 1.54
CA VAL A 90 1.89 -16.05 0.52
C VAL A 90 3.29 -16.04 1.15
N GLY A 91 3.84 -17.22 1.40
CA GLY A 91 5.09 -17.35 2.17
C GLY A 91 4.93 -16.84 3.60
N GLU A 92 5.77 -15.87 3.97
CA GLU A 92 5.75 -15.24 5.30
C GLU A 92 4.95 -13.92 5.35
N ARG A 93 4.17 -13.63 4.30
CA ARG A 93 3.41 -12.38 4.15
C ARG A 93 1.92 -12.65 4.01
N SER A 94 1.11 -11.64 4.33
CA SER A 94 -0.32 -11.63 4.06
C SER A 94 -0.67 -10.47 3.13
N ILE A 95 -1.48 -10.75 2.10
CA ILE A 95 -1.83 -9.81 1.05
C ILE A 95 -3.35 -9.59 1.07
N PHE A 96 -3.77 -8.33 1.14
CA PHE A 96 -5.18 -7.93 1.20
C PHE A 96 -5.51 -7.09 -0.02
N ALA A 97 -6.52 -7.48 -0.79
CA ALA A 97 -7.03 -6.70 -1.90
C ALA A 97 -8.09 -5.71 -1.37
N ILE A 98 -7.91 -4.43 -1.66
CA ILE A 98 -8.78 -3.36 -1.16
C ILE A 98 -9.24 -2.52 -2.34
N LYS A 99 -10.55 -2.32 -2.43
CA LYS A 99 -11.13 -1.35 -3.35
C LYS A 99 -11.23 0.00 -2.65
N MET A 100 -10.48 0.98 -3.14
CA MET A 100 -10.50 2.35 -2.66
C MET A 100 -11.55 3.15 -3.40
N GLU A 101 -12.32 3.93 -2.66
CA GLU A 101 -13.21 4.94 -3.23
C GLU A 101 -12.42 6.16 -3.74
N PRO A 102 -13.02 6.96 -4.64
CA PRO A 102 -12.42 8.21 -5.10
C PRO A 102 -12.16 9.18 -3.95
N THR A 103 -11.00 9.85 -3.95
CA THR A 103 -10.71 11.00 -3.07
C THR A 103 -11.04 10.78 -1.59
N THR A 104 -10.71 9.59 -1.07
CA THR A 104 -10.99 9.20 0.33
C THR A 104 -9.78 8.55 0.97
N TYR A 105 -9.84 8.38 2.28
CA TYR A 105 -8.91 7.56 3.04
C TYR A 105 -9.64 6.47 3.82
N ARG A 106 -8.92 5.39 4.11
CA ARG A 106 -9.34 4.32 5.01
C ARG A 106 -8.26 4.09 6.07
N VAL A 107 -8.68 3.79 7.29
CA VAL A 107 -7.79 3.58 8.43
C VAL A 107 -7.83 2.11 8.79
N PHE A 108 -6.68 1.47 8.83
CA PHE A 108 -6.60 0.04 9.07
C PHE A 108 -5.73 -0.28 10.29
N GLN A 109 -6.04 -1.40 10.93
CA GLN A 109 -5.18 -2.05 11.91
C GLN A 109 -4.88 -3.47 11.45
N TYR A 110 -3.63 -3.89 11.63
CA TYR A 110 -3.21 -5.27 11.38
C TYR A 110 -2.81 -5.97 12.67
N SER A 111 -2.95 -7.30 12.70
CA SER A 111 -2.69 -8.14 13.87
C SER A 111 -1.89 -9.38 13.58
#